data_AF-R9IF41-F1
#
_entry.id   AF-R9IF41-F1
#
_cell.length_a   1.000
_cell.length_b   1.000
_cell.length_c   1.000
_cell.angle_alpha   90.00
_cell.angle_beta   90.00
_cell.angle_gamma   90.00
#
_symmetry.space_group_name_H-M   'P 1'
#
loop_
_entity.id
_entity.type
_entity.pdbx_description
1 polymer ?
#
loop_
_entity_poly.entity_id
_entity_poly.type
_entity_poly.pdbx_seq_one_letter_code
_entity_poly.pdbx_strand_id
1 'polypeptide(L)' 'MTAYEKRENKQYYAAVVESDKIAENSYNLSVSSYVEQEDIREKIDIVKLNAEIKEIVAREEKLRAEIDKIIAEIEESV' A
#
# COMPACT_ATOMS: atom_id res chain seq x y z
N MET A 1 18.02 -23.64 -7.75
CA MET A 1 17.68 -23.87 -6.33
C MET A 1 18.96 -24.04 -5.54
N THR A 2 19.62 -22.97 -5.09
CA THR A 2 21.02 -23.04 -4.60
C THR A 2 21.26 -22.42 -3.22
N ALA A 3 20.24 -21.87 -2.54
CA ALA A 3 20.46 -21.21 -1.24
C ALA A 3 20.79 -22.19 -0.10
N TYR A 4 20.24 -23.41 -0.13
CA TYR A 4 20.56 -24.42 0.89
C TYR A 4 22.01 -24.92 0.79
N GLU A 5 22.58 -24.96 -0.42
CA GLU A 5 23.96 -25.40 -0.68
C GLU A 5 24.97 -24.37 -0.21
N LYS A 6 24.64 -23.08 -0.36
CA LYS A 6 25.56 -21.99 -0.02
C LYS A 6 25.48 -21.55 1.45
N ARG A 7 24.42 -21.95 2.19
CA ARG A 7 24.14 -21.46 3.54
C ARG A 7 24.28 -19.93 3.61
N GLU A 8 23.64 -19.25 2.66
CA GLU A 8 23.67 -17.79 2.56
C GLU A 8 22.30 -17.22 2.93
N ASN A 9 22.31 -16.14 3.69
CA ASN A 9 21.13 -15.31 3.92
C ASN A 9 20.74 -14.62 2.61
N LYS A 10 19.48 -14.79 2.19
CA LYS A 10 18.89 -14.06 1.07
C LYS A 10 17.60 -13.41 1.55
N GLN A 11 17.56 -12.09 1.46
CA GLN A 11 16.40 -11.29 1.86
C GLN A 11 15.13 -11.83 1.19
N TYR A 12 14.07 -11.97 2.00
CA TYR A 12 12.77 -12.52 1.61
C TYR A 12 12.75 -13.96 1.06
N TYR A 13 13.85 -14.70 1.16
CA TYR A 13 13.99 -16.02 0.52
C TYR A 13 14.62 -17.08 1.43
N ALA A 14 15.69 -16.76 2.15
CA ALA A 14 16.38 -17.71 3.02
C ALA A 14 17.07 -16.99 4.19
N ALA A 15 16.92 -17.54 5.39
CA ALA A 15 17.67 -17.12 6.56
C ALA A 15 18.43 -18.32 7.15
N VAL A 16 19.70 -18.11 7.46
CA VAL A 16 20.57 -19.02 8.18
C VAL A 16 20.53 -18.61 9.64
N VAL A 17 19.90 -19.46 10.44
CA VAL A 17 19.65 -19.21 11.86
C VAL A 17 20.48 -20.20 12.67
N GLU A 18 21.16 -19.70 13.70
CA GLU A 18 21.93 -20.52 14.63
C GLU A 18 20.99 -21.36 15.52
N SER A 19 21.47 -22.53 15.96
CA SER A 19 20.70 -23.46 16.79
C SER A 19 20.20 -22.82 18.09
N ASP A 20 20.97 -21.90 18.65
CA ASP A 20 20.66 -21.26 19.93
C ASP A 20 19.44 -20.34 19.81
N LYS A 21 19.33 -19.62 18.69
CA LYS A 21 18.14 -18.80 18.37
C LYS A 21 16.89 -19.64 18.10
N ILE A 22 17.06 -20.84 17.56
CA ILE A 22 15.95 -21.79 17.37
C ILE A 22 15.47 -22.32 18.73
N ALA A 23 16.38 -22.59 19.67
CA ALA A 23 16.05 -23.01 21.03
C ALA A 23 15.30 -21.92 21.81
N GLU A 24 15.73 -20.66 21.69
CA GLU A 24 15.01 -19.49 22.26
C GLU A 24 13.59 -19.35 21.69
N ASN A 25 13.41 -19.65 20.40
CA ASN A 25 12.10 -19.67 19.74
C ASN A 25 11.33 -20.99 19.94
N SER A 26 11.59 -21.73 21.02
CA SER A 26 10.90 -22.98 21.36
C SER A 26 10.97 -24.05 20.26
N TYR A 27 12.08 -24.11 19.53
CA TYR A 27 12.28 -24.99 18.39
C TYR A 27 11.26 -24.78 17.26
N ASN A 28 10.68 -23.60 17.16
CA ASN A 28 9.85 -23.25 16.02
C ASN A 28 10.74 -23.19 14.77
N LEU A 29 10.46 -24.03 13.77
CA LEU A 29 11.18 -24.14 12.50
C LEU A 29 10.37 -23.54 11.33
N SER A 30 9.29 -22.82 11.61
CA SER A 30 8.48 -22.19 10.57
C SER A 30 9.30 -21.17 9.79
N VAL A 31 9.30 -21.28 8.47
CA VAL A 31 10.01 -20.36 7.57
C VAL A 31 9.56 -18.91 7.78
N SER A 32 8.27 -18.70 8.09
CA SER A 32 7.71 -17.38 8.40
C SER A 32 8.20 -16.75 9.71
N SER A 33 8.83 -17.53 10.60
CA SER A 33 9.39 -17.02 11.84
C SER A 33 10.79 -16.41 11.67
N TYR A 34 11.44 -16.67 10.53
CA TYR A 34 12.82 -16.26 10.29
C TYR A 34 13.04 -15.55 8.96
N VAL A 35 12.10 -15.68 8.02
CA VAL A 35 12.14 -15.00 6.73
C VAL A 35 10.94 -14.07 6.68
N GLU A 36 11.21 -12.77 6.78
CA GLU A 36 10.21 -11.76 6.42
C GLU A 36 9.76 -12.01 4.99
N GLN A 37 8.47 -11.90 4.72
CA GLN A 37 7.97 -12.02 3.34
C GLN A 37 8.14 -10.67 2.64
N GLU A 38 8.52 -10.71 1.37
CA GLU A 38 8.59 -9.50 0.55
C GLU A 38 7.18 -8.89 0.44
N ASP A 39 7.06 -7.61 0.81
CA ASP A 39 5.81 -6.89 0.62
C ASP A 39 5.66 -6.55 -0.88
N ILE A 40 5.11 -7.50 -1.64
CA ILE A 40 4.83 -7.38 -3.07
C ILE A 40 3.59 -6.52 -3.36
N ARG A 41 3.01 -5.84 -2.36
CA ARG A 41 1.86 -4.97 -2.60
C ARG A 41 2.28 -3.86 -3.55
N GLU A 42 1.50 -3.68 -4.62
CA GLU A 42 1.66 -2.53 -5.51
C GLU A 42 1.66 -1.27 -4.66
N LYS A 43 2.77 -0.52 -4.71
CA LYS A 43 2.84 0.82 -4.13
C LYS A 43 1.93 1.71 -4.95
N ILE A 44 0.67 1.80 -4.55
CA ILE A 44 -0.27 2.79 -5.09
C ILE A 44 0.37 4.16 -4.84
N ASP A 45 0.55 4.93 -5.90
CA ASP A 45 1.06 6.30 -5.81
C ASP A 45 -0.04 7.20 -5.22
N ILE A 46 -0.08 7.24 -3.89
CA ILE A 46 -1.00 8.06 -3.10
C ILE A 46 -0.85 9.54 -3.45
N VAL A 47 0.34 9.98 -3.88
CA VAL A 47 0.58 11.38 -4.26
C VAL A 47 -0.14 11.69 -5.57
N LYS A 48 0.00 10.82 -6.57
CA LYS A 48 -0.72 10.94 -7.84
C LYS A 48 -2.24 10.85 -7.63
N LEU A 49 -2.70 9.89 -6.83
CA LEU A 49 -4.12 9.72 -6.55
C LEU A 49 -4.72 10.97 -5.88
N ASN A 50 -4.01 11.56 -4.91
CA ASN A 50 -4.45 12.80 -4.27
C ASN A 50 -4.45 14.02 -5.22
N ALA A 51 -3.53 14.05 -6.19
CA ALA A 51 -3.52 15.10 -7.20
C ALA A 51 -4.74 15.00 -8.13
N GLU A 52 -5.06 13.79 -8.60
CA GLU A 52 -6.26 13.52 -9.41
C GLU A 52 -7.56 13.85 -8.65
N ILE A 53 -7.64 13.47 -7.37
CA ILE A 53 -8.79 13.82 -6.51
C ILE A 53 -8.99 15.34 -6.43
N LYS A 54 -7.91 16.10 -6.22
CA LYS A 54 -7.99 17.57 -6.15
C LYS A 54 -8.47 18.19 -7.47
N GLU A 55 -8.02 17.66 -8.59
CA GLU A 55 -8.46 18.15 -9.91
C GLU A 55 -9.95 17.88 -10.13
N ILE A 56 -10.43 16.69 -9.75
CA ILE A 56 -11.85 16.33 -9.84
C ILE A 56 -12.70 17.24 -8.95
N VAL A 57 -12.29 17.45 -7.70
CA VAL A 57 -13.01 18.32 -6.75
C VAL A 57 -13.11 19.75 -7.27
N ALA A 58 -12.03 20.31 -7.83
CA ALA A 58 -12.05 21.65 -8.42
C ALA A 58 -13.02 21.76 -9.62
N ARG A 59 -13.18 20.68 -10.40
CA ARG A 59 -14.16 20.63 -11.49
C ARG A 59 -15.59 20.54 -10.97
N GLU A 60 -15.82 19.77 -9.91
CA GLU A 60 -17.13 19.65 -9.25
C GLU A 60 -17.59 20.98 -8.64
N GLU A 61 -16.68 21.74 -8.01
CA GLU A 61 -17.02 23.06 -7.47
C GLU A 61 -17.49 24.04 -8.56
N LYS A 62 -16.87 24.02 -9.74
CA LYS A 62 -17.32 24.83 -10.88
C LYS A 62 -18.73 24.45 -11.33
N LEU A 63 -18.96 23.15 -11.51
CA LEU A 63 -20.28 22.64 -11.91
C LEU A 63 -21.34 22.95 -10.85
N ARG A 64 -20.97 22.93 -9.57
CA ARG A 64 -21.88 23.30 -8.48
C ARG A 64 -22.22 24.79 -8.51
N ALA A 65 -21.25 25.66 -8.77
CA ALA A 65 -21.50 27.09 -8.95
C ALA A 65 -22.40 27.38 -10.17
N GLU A 66 -22.24 26.64 -11.26
CA GLU A 66 -23.13 26.73 -12.43
C GLU A 66 -24.55 26.30 -12.10
N ILE A 67 -24.72 25.21 -11.34
CA ILE A 67 -26.02 24.74 -10.86
C ILE A 67 -26.64 25.78 -9.92
N ASP A 68 -25.89 26.32 -8.98
CA ASP A 68 -26.37 27.35 -8.04
C ASP A 68 -26.85 28.60 -8.78
N LYS A 69 -26.17 28.97 -9.88
CA LYS A 69 -26.61 30.08 -10.75
C LYS A 69 -27.95 29.77 -11.43
N ILE A 70 -28.11 28.56 -11.96
CA ILE A 70 -29.38 28.14 -12.58
C ILE A 70 -30.50 28.10 -11.53
N ILE A 71 -30.22 27.63 -10.32
CA ILE A 71 -31.18 27.62 -9.22
C ILE A 71 -31.59 29.05 -8.86
N ALA A 72 -30.63 29.97 -8.74
CA ALA A 72 -30.91 31.38 -8.46
C ALA A 72 -31.80 32.02 -9.55
N GLU A 73 -31.52 31.74 -10.83
CA GLU A 73 -32.35 32.21 -11.95
C GLU A 73 -33.79 31.64 -11.90
N ILE A 74 -33.96 30.39 -11.45
CA ILE A 74 -35.29 29.76 -11.30
C ILE A 74 -36.03 30.33 -10.09
N GLU A 75 -35.35 30.51 -8.96
CA GLU A 75 -35.96 31.02 -7.73
C GLU A 75 -36.39 32.48 -7.85
N GLU A 76 -35.69 33.29 -8.66
CA GLU A 76 -36.09 34.67 -8.99
C GLU A 76 -37.30 34.73 -9.94
N SER A 77 -37.66 33.61 -10.59
CA SER A 77 -38.79 33.52 -11.53
C SER A 77 -40.12 33.07 -10.89
N VAL A 78 -40.15 32.82 -9.58
CA VAL A 78 -41.33 32.41 -8.78
C VAL A 78 -41.80 33.55 -7.90
#